data_AF-A0AAN8C2J7-F1
#
_entry.id   AF-A0AAN8C2J7-F1
#
_cell.length_a   1.000
_cell.length_b   1.000
_cell.length_c   1.000
_cell.angle_alpha   90.00
_cell.angle_beta   90.00
_cell.angle_gamma   90.00
#
_symmetry.space_group_name_H-M   'P 1'
#
loop_
_entity.id
_entity.type
_entity.pdbx_description
1 polymer ?
#
loop_
_entity_poly.entity_id
_entity_poly.type
_entity_poly.pdbx_seq_one_letter_code
_entity_poly.pdbx_strand_id
1 'polypeptide(L)'
;MVYNPTKGLVWAIAPMAFSMSLIIGALFFVKPMRSKNYVTLMDPFQEKYGNKVSAVIFIPALIGEILWIACILGALGGTMSVVMDIHSWLAVIISAAVAVLYTLMGGLYSVAYTDVIQLSFITVGLWLCVPFILASPSSANFTVAAVTKLHQEPWIGRLELEDAGRWVENILLLTIGGICHQAFYQRVLSTATDAHAKITCYAAAAFCPILGIPSILIGAVAASTGTHI
;
A
#
# COMPACT_ATOMS: atom_id res chain seq x y z
N MET A 1 6.07 -7.71 3.20
CA MET A 1 7.05 -7.79 2.09
C MET A 1 8.37 -7.27 2.63
N VAL A 2 9.29 -8.19 2.93
CA VAL A 2 10.58 -7.87 3.53
C VAL A 2 11.49 -7.29 2.44
N TYR A 3 12.11 -6.15 2.72
CA TYR A 3 13.16 -5.55 1.91
C TYR A 3 14.27 -6.58 1.68
N ASN A 4 14.41 -7.08 0.45
CA ASN A 4 15.52 -7.94 0.08
C ASN A 4 16.60 -7.07 -0.57
N PRO A 5 17.74 -6.81 0.09
CA PRO A 5 18.80 -5.93 -0.42
C PRO A 5 19.42 -6.38 -1.75
N THR A 6 19.20 -7.62 -2.19
CA THR A 6 19.62 -8.09 -3.53
C THR A 6 18.60 -7.83 -4.64
N LYS A 7 17.37 -7.44 -4.31
CA LYS A 7 16.29 -7.21 -5.28
C LYS A 7 15.95 -5.71 -5.31
N GLY A 8 16.62 -4.98 -6.21
CA GLY A 8 16.53 -3.53 -6.36
C GLY A 8 15.13 -2.97 -6.71
N LEU A 9 15.08 -1.67 -7.02
CA LEU A 9 13.94 -0.85 -7.43
C LEU A 9 12.97 -1.51 -8.39
N VAL A 10 13.45 -2.37 -9.31
CA VAL A 10 12.60 -3.18 -10.20
C VAL A 10 11.56 -4.02 -9.45
N TRP A 11 11.81 -4.39 -8.20
CA TRP A 11 10.88 -5.13 -7.33
C TRP A 11 9.96 -4.24 -6.49
N ALA A 12 10.12 -2.91 -6.52
CA ALA A 12 9.20 -1.94 -5.93
C ALA A 12 7.95 -1.74 -6.80
N ILE A 13 7.31 -2.83 -7.19
CA ILE A 13 6.15 -2.88 -8.08
C ILE A 13 4.85 -2.48 -7.39
N ALA A 14 4.83 -2.45 -6.05
CA ALA A 14 3.59 -2.25 -5.29
C ALA A 14 2.85 -0.95 -5.65
N PRO A 15 3.47 0.25 -5.70
CA PRO A 15 2.77 1.47 -6.09
C PRO A 15 2.19 1.41 -7.50
N MET A 16 2.93 0.83 -8.45
CA MET A 16 2.47 0.67 -9.83
C MET A 16 1.32 -0.35 -9.94
N ALA A 17 1.42 -1.47 -9.23
CA ALA A 17 0.39 -2.50 -9.22
C ALA A 17 -0.92 -2.02 -8.58
N PHE A 18 -0.84 -1.21 -7.52
CA PHE A 18 -2.01 -0.55 -6.92
C PHE A 18 -2.65 0.50 -7.83
N SER A 19 -1.85 1.28 -8.57
CA SER A 19 -2.40 2.19 -9.59
C SER A 19 -3.15 1.43 -10.68
N MET A 20 -2.57 0.32 -11.16
CA MET A 20 -3.23 -0.53 -12.15
C MET A 20 -4.51 -1.16 -11.60
N SER A 21 -4.53 -1.61 -10.33
CA SER A 21 -5.73 -2.17 -9.70
C SER A 21 -6.85 -1.13 -9.61
N LEU A 22 -6.52 0.11 -9.26
CA LEU A 22 -7.48 1.22 -9.19
C LEU A 22 -8.05 1.58 -10.58
N ILE A 23 -7.22 1.61 -11.62
CA ILE A 23 -7.66 1.89 -13.00
C ILE A 23 -8.59 0.78 -13.51
N ILE A 24 -8.18 -0.48 -13.34
CA ILE A 24 -8.96 -1.65 -13.78
C ILE A 24 -10.27 -1.76 -12.98
N GLY A 25 -10.19 -1.55 -11.66
CA GLY A 25 -11.34 -1.48 -10.77
C GLY A 25 -12.34 -0.40 -11.21
N ALA A 26 -11.85 0.80 -11.53
CA ALA A 26 -12.64 1.93 -12.00
C ALA A 26 -13.38 1.64 -13.33
N LEU A 27 -12.68 1.03 -14.28
CA LEU A 27 -13.21 0.75 -15.62
C LEU A 27 -14.27 -0.35 -15.61
N PHE A 28 -13.95 -1.48 -14.99
CA PHE A 28 -14.75 -2.71 -15.13
C PHE A 28 -15.71 -2.95 -13.96
N PHE A 29 -15.33 -2.61 -12.73
CA PHE A 29 -16.08 -3.03 -11.54
C PHE A 29 -16.98 -1.93 -10.96
N VAL A 30 -16.61 -0.65 -11.01
CA VAL A 30 -17.41 0.44 -10.41
C VAL A 30 -18.84 0.50 -10.98
N LYS A 31 -18.98 0.43 -12.31
CA LYS A 31 -20.29 0.54 -12.99
C LYS A 31 -21.23 -0.63 -12.66
N PRO A 32 -20.85 -1.91 -12.83
CA PRO A 32 -21.75 -3.02 -12.52
C PRO A 32 -22.09 -3.10 -11.03
N MET A 33 -21.14 -2.78 -10.14
CA MET A 33 -21.38 -2.87 -8.70
C MET A 33 -22.41 -1.84 -8.22
N ARG A 34 -22.31 -0.60 -8.70
CA ARG A 34 -23.27 0.46 -8.39
C ARG A 34 -24.63 0.25 -9.06
N SER A 35 -24.64 -0.21 -10.31
CA SER A 35 -25.90 -0.44 -11.05
C SER A 35 -26.79 -1.50 -10.38
N LYS A 36 -26.21 -2.42 -9.62
CA LYS A 36 -26.93 -3.45 -8.87
C LYS A 36 -27.14 -3.12 -7.40
N ASN A 37 -26.75 -1.92 -6.94
CA ASN A 37 -26.83 -1.47 -5.55
C ASN A 37 -26.16 -2.45 -4.55
N TYR A 38 -25.06 -3.09 -4.95
CA TYR A 38 -24.28 -3.91 -4.03
C TYR A 38 -23.61 -3.03 -2.98
N VAL A 39 -23.52 -3.56 -1.76
CA VAL A 39 -22.91 -2.92 -0.60
C VAL A 39 -21.56 -3.58 -0.27
N THR A 40 -21.39 -4.86 -0.58
CA THR A 40 -20.17 -5.61 -0.29
C THR A 40 -19.58 -6.28 -1.53
N LEU A 41 -18.27 -6.57 -1.50
CA LEU A 41 -17.62 -7.38 -2.53
C LEU A 41 -18.23 -8.78 -2.65
N MET A 42 -18.84 -9.31 -1.59
CA MET A 42 -19.39 -10.66 -1.58
C MET A 42 -20.80 -10.74 -2.18
N ASP A 43 -21.49 -9.62 -2.38
CA ASP A 43 -22.87 -9.61 -2.87
C ASP A 43 -23.03 -10.26 -4.27
N PRO A 44 -22.15 -10.00 -5.27
CA PRO A 44 -22.21 -10.70 -6.55
C PRO A 44 -22.00 -12.21 -6.42
N PHE A 45 -21.15 -12.65 -5.47
CA PHE A 45 -20.91 -14.07 -5.21
C PHE A 45 -22.10 -14.71 -4.51
N GLN A 46 -22.77 -13.98 -3.63
CA GLN A 46 -23.98 -14.42 -2.97
C GLN A 46 -25.15 -14.57 -3.93
N GLU A 47 -25.33 -13.65 -4.88
CA GLU A 47 -26.36 -13.73 -5.93
C GLU A 47 -26.11 -14.91 -6.88
N LYS A 48 -24.85 -15.17 -7.25
CA LYS A 48 -24.49 -16.20 -8.23
C LYS A 48 -24.40 -17.63 -7.64
N TYR A 49 -23.85 -17.78 -6.44
CA TYR A 49 -23.53 -19.09 -5.83
C TYR A 49 -24.36 -19.41 -4.58
N GLY A 50 -25.20 -18.48 -4.14
CA GLY A 50 -26.01 -18.61 -2.94
C GLY A 50 -25.24 -18.39 -1.63
N ASN A 51 -25.98 -18.21 -0.53
CA ASN A 51 -25.41 -17.84 0.77
C ASN A 51 -24.39 -18.85 1.32
N LYS A 52 -24.59 -20.15 1.08
CA LYS A 52 -23.72 -21.20 1.63
C LYS A 52 -22.30 -21.13 1.07
N VAL A 53 -22.18 -20.97 -0.25
CA VAL A 53 -20.87 -20.91 -0.93
C VAL A 53 -20.20 -19.56 -0.64
N SER A 54 -20.98 -18.46 -0.64
CA SER A 54 -20.47 -17.14 -0.28
C SER A 54 -19.86 -17.11 1.14
N ALA A 55 -20.53 -17.73 2.12
CA ALA A 55 -20.01 -17.82 3.48
C ALA A 55 -18.68 -18.58 3.58
N VAL A 56 -18.51 -19.65 2.81
CA VAL A 56 -17.24 -20.41 2.77
C VAL A 56 -16.11 -19.58 2.17
N ILE A 57 -16.39 -18.81 1.11
CA ILE A 57 -15.39 -17.94 0.45
C ILE A 57 -15.06 -16.70 1.31
N PHE A 58 -15.99 -16.25 2.14
CA PHE A 58 -15.78 -15.11 3.04
C PHE A 58 -14.74 -15.39 4.13
N ILE A 59 -14.69 -16.61 4.68
CA ILE A 59 -13.76 -16.97 5.77
C ILE A 59 -12.28 -16.71 5.42
N PRO A 60 -11.73 -17.24 4.31
CA PRO A 60 -10.34 -16.98 3.96
C PRO A 60 -10.09 -15.50 3.61
N ALA A 61 -11.06 -14.81 3.01
CA ALA A 61 -10.95 -13.37 2.75
C ALA A 61 -10.83 -12.56 4.05
N LEU A 62 -11.65 -12.88 5.06
CA LEU A 62 -11.60 -12.23 6.37
C LEU A 62 -10.27 -12.49 7.09
N ILE A 63 -9.78 -13.73 7.06
CA ILE A 63 -8.48 -14.07 7.66
C ILE A 63 -7.35 -13.30 6.97
N GLY A 64 -7.40 -13.18 5.64
CA GLY A 64 -6.44 -12.39 4.87
C GLY A 64 -6.40 -10.92 5.31
N GLU A 65 -7.56 -10.29 5.49
CA GLU A 65 -7.67 -8.92 5.99
C GLU A 65 -7.13 -8.77 7.42
N ILE A 66 -7.42 -9.73 8.31
CA ILE A 66 -6.88 -9.72 9.69
C ILE A 66 -5.35 -9.80 9.68
N LEU A 67 -4.78 -10.70 8.88
CA LEU A 67 -3.33 -10.85 8.76
C LEU A 67 -2.68 -9.60 8.14
N TRP A 68 -3.35 -8.98 7.18
CA TRP A 68 -2.89 -7.74 6.56
C TRP A 68 -2.85 -6.58 7.56
N ILE A 69 -3.94 -6.38 8.31
CA ILE A 69 -4.03 -5.37 9.37
C ILE A 69 -2.96 -5.63 10.45
N ALA A 70 -2.77 -6.88 10.87
CA ALA A 70 -1.74 -7.25 11.84
C ALA A 70 -0.33 -6.89 11.35
N CYS A 71 -0.03 -7.12 10.07
CA CYS A 71 1.26 -6.73 9.47
C CYS A 71 1.46 -5.21 9.48
N ILE A 72 0.43 -4.42 9.19
CA ILE A 72 0.50 -2.95 9.20
C ILE A 72 0.69 -2.42 10.63
N LEU A 73 -0.09 -2.94 11.59
CA LEU A 73 0.06 -2.57 13.00
C LEU A 73 1.44 -2.95 13.55
N GLY A 74 1.96 -4.12 13.14
CA GLY A 74 3.33 -4.54 13.47
C GLY A 74 4.38 -3.58 12.91
N ALA A 75 4.24 -3.15 11.65
CA ALA A 75 5.13 -2.17 11.04
C ALA A 75 5.05 -0.81 11.77
N LEU A 76 3.84 -0.34 12.09
CA LEU A 76 3.61 0.92 12.83
C LEU A 76 4.18 0.87 14.24
N GLY A 77 3.98 -0.23 14.97
CA GLY A 77 4.55 -0.42 16.30
C GLY A 77 6.07 -0.55 16.26
N GLY A 78 6.62 -1.16 15.20
CA GLY A 78 8.06 -1.21 14.95
C GLY A 78 8.68 0.18 14.76
N THR A 79 8.06 1.05 13.96
CA THR A 79 8.55 2.43 13.79
C THR A 79 8.42 3.23 15.08
N MET A 80 7.31 3.09 15.82
CA MET A 80 7.10 3.78 17.09
C MET A 80 8.10 3.35 18.18
N SER A 81 8.46 2.05 18.20
CA SER A 81 9.47 1.50 19.11
C SER A 81 10.83 2.17 18.91
N VAL A 82 11.24 2.40 17.65
CA VAL A 82 12.50 3.09 17.33
C VAL A 82 12.47 4.57 17.72
N VAL A 83 11.33 5.24 17.54
CA VAL A 83 11.21 6.69 17.82
C VAL A 83 11.13 6.98 19.32
N MET A 84 10.42 6.15 20.08
CA MET A 84 10.20 6.37 21.52
C MET A 84 11.15 5.56 22.42
N ASP A 85 12.02 4.72 21.85
CA ASP A 85 12.92 3.81 22.57
C ASP A 85 12.20 2.90 23.59
N ILE A 86 11.01 2.43 23.22
CA ILE A 86 10.16 1.53 24.03
C ILE A 86 10.15 0.11 23.47
N HIS A 87 9.86 -0.88 24.32
CA HIS A 87 9.80 -2.28 23.90
C HIS A 87 8.73 -2.52 22.81
N SER A 88 9.13 -3.19 21.72
CA SER A 88 8.30 -3.38 20.51
C SER A 88 6.89 -3.93 20.77
N TRP A 89 6.73 -4.91 21.67
CA TRP A 89 5.41 -5.48 21.97
C TRP A 89 4.45 -4.46 22.60
N LEU A 90 4.96 -3.59 23.48
CA LEU A 90 4.16 -2.51 24.09
C LEU A 90 3.78 -1.45 23.05
N ALA A 91 4.72 -1.08 22.18
CA ALA A 91 4.47 -0.11 21.11
C ALA A 91 3.34 -0.58 20.19
N VAL A 92 3.37 -1.85 19.76
CA VAL A 92 2.33 -2.43 18.90
C VAL A 92 0.97 -2.43 19.60
N ILE A 93 0.89 -2.83 20.87
CA ILE A 93 -0.38 -2.87 21.61
C ILE A 93 -0.97 -1.46 21.78
N ILE A 94 -0.14 -0.48 22.14
CA ILE A 94 -0.61 0.90 22.32
C ILE A 94 -1.10 1.47 21.00
N SER A 95 -0.33 1.29 19.90
CA SER A 95 -0.75 1.73 18.56
C SER A 95 -2.04 1.06 18.11
N ALA A 96 -2.20 -0.25 18.36
CA ALA A 96 -3.42 -0.99 18.05
C ALA A 96 -4.61 -0.49 18.86
N ALA A 97 -4.44 -0.26 20.16
CA ALA A 97 -5.51 0.22 21.04
C ALA A 97 -6.01 1.61 20.61
N VAL A 98 -5.09 2.53 20.30
CA VAL A 98 -5.44 3.85 19.77
C VAL A 98 -6.17 3.72 18.43
N ALA A 99 -5.67 2.88 17.52
CA ALA A 99 -6.27 2.62 16.22
C ALA A 99 -7.73 2.13 16.32
N VAL A 100 -7.96 1.15 17.20
CA VAL A 100 -9.29 0.59 17.43
C VAL A 100 -10.21 1.63 18.07
N LEU A 101 -9.74 2.38 19.07
CA LEU A 101 -10.56 3.32 19.82
C LEU A 101 -11.12 4.44 18.94
N TYR A 102 -10.27 5.08 18.11
CA TYR A 102 -10.77 6.12 17.21
C TYR A 102 -11.65 5.55 16.09
N THR A 103 -11.38 4.33 15.62
CA THR A 103 -12.19 3.68 14.58
C THR A 103 -13.59 3.34 15.09
N LEU A 104 -13.70 2.81 16.32
CA LEU A 104 -14.97 2.46 16.95
C LEU A 104 -15.85 3.68 17.25
N MET A 105 -15.25 4.76 17.74
CA MET A 105 -16.01 5.97 18.12
C MET A 105 -16.56 6.73 16.91
N GLY A 106 -15.89 6.63 15.77
CA GLY A 106 -16.13 7.54 14.65
C GLY A 106 -16.81 6.95 13.42
N GLY A 107 -16.84 5.61 13.29
CA GLY A 107 -17.41 4.94 12.12
C GLY A 107 -16.72 5.31 10.80
N LEU A 108 -17.36 4.98 9.67
CA LEU A 108 -16.77 5.16 8.32
C LEU A 108 -16.40 6.62 8.02
N TYR A 109 -17.22 7.57 8.49
CA TYR A 109 -16.96 9.00 8.27
C TYR A 109 -15.71 9.48 9.00
N SER A 110 -15.54 9.12 10.27
CA SER A 110 -14.34 9.51 11.01
C SER A 110 -13.09 8.89 10.42
N VAL A 111 -13.14 7.62 10.01
CA VAL A 111 -12.01 6.96 9.34
C VAL A 111 -11.63 7.72 8.06
N ALA A 112 -12.61 8.12 7.25
CA ALA A 112 -12.34 8.89 6.03
C ALA A 112 -11.68 10.25 6.32
N TYR A 113 -12.11 10.96 7.37
CA TYR A 113 -11.49 12.24 7.77
C TYR A 113 -10.08 12.04 8.31
N THR A 114 -9.86 11.03 9.17
CA THR A 114 -8.53 10.73 9.69
C THR A 114 -7.57 10.30 8.60
N ASP A 115 -8.04 9.55 7.60
CA ASP A 115 -7.25 9.15 6.43
C ASP A 115 -6.74 10.36 5.63
N VAL A 116 -7.61 11.36 5.39
CA VAL A 116 -7.20 12.58 4.68
C VAL A 116 -6.10 13.31 5.45
N ILE A 117 -6.25 13.44 6.77
CA ILE A 117 -5.26 14.08 7.64
C ILE A 117 -3.95 13.28 7.63
N GLN A 118 -4.01 11.97 7.82
CA GLN A 118 -2.84 11.08 7.82
C GLN A 118 -2.11 11.11 6.48
N LEU A 119 -2.82 10.98 5.36
CA LEU A 119 -2.23 11.07 4.02
C LEU A 119 -1.59 12.44 3.78
N SER A 120 -2.20 13.52 4.26
CA SER A 120 -1.64 14.88 4.14
C SER A 120 -0.30 15.00 4.90
N PHE A 121 -0.26 14.54 6.16
CA PHE A 121 0.98 14.55 6.95
C PHE A 121 2.05 13.65 6.34
N ILE A 122 1.70 12.45 5.88
CA ILE A 122 2.63 11.52 5.22
C ILE A 122 3.18 12.15 3.94
N THR A 123 2.33 12.76 3.12
CA THR A 123 2.73 13.41 1.88
C THR A 123 3.72 14.53 2.16
N VAL A 124 3.38 15.48 3.04
CA VAL A 124 4.24 16.62 3.35
C VAL A 124 5.54 16.15 4.02
N GLY A 125 5.47 15.22 4.97
CA GLY A 125 6.63 14.69 5.67
C GLY A 125 7.62 14.00 4.72
N LEU A 126 7.12 13.10 3.87
CA LEU A 126 7.94 12.40 2.88
C LEU A 126 8.60 13.38 1.90
N TRP A 127 7.85 14.31 1.33
CA TRP A 127 8.38 15.28 0.37
C TRP A 127 9.32 16.30 1.01
N LEU A 128 9.14 16.63 2.28
CA LEU A 128 10.07 17.46 3.05
C LEU A 128 11.39 16.73 3.30
N CYS A 129 11.36 15.42 3.57
CA CYS A 129 12.57 14.62 3.78
C CYS A 129 13.44 14.51 2.52
N VAL A 130 12.85 14.50 1.32
CA VAL A 130 13.58 14.38 0.03
C VAL A 130 14.72 15.39 -0.11
N PRO A 131 14.51 16.73 -0.01
CA PRO A 131 15.59 17.69 -0.14
C PRO A 131 16.63 17.60 0.99
N PHE A 132 16.26 17.28 2.23
CA PHE A 132 17.22 17.08 3.32
C PHE A 132 18.16 15.90 3.07
N ILE A 133 17.62 14.82 2.51
CA ILE A 133 18.39 13.63 2.14
C ILE A 133 19.33 13.97 0.97
N LEU A 134 18.83 14.65 -0.06
CA LEU A 134 19.62 15.06 -1.24
C LEU A 134 20.64 16.18 -0.96
N ALA A 135 20.47 16.94 0.12
CA ALA A 135 21.43 17.94 0.57
C ALA A 135 22.55 17.36 1.44
N SER A 136 22.40 16.12 1.93
CA SER A 136 23.41 15.48 2.76
C SER A 136 24.63 15.03 1.93
N PRO A 137 25.88 15.19 2.41
CA PRO A 137 27.09 14.87 1.65
C PRO A 137 27.20 13.40 1.20
N SER A 138 26.51 12.48 1.88
CA SER A 138 26.42 11.06 1.51
C SER A 138 25.60 10.80 0.24
N SER A 139 24.75 11.74 -0.18
CA SER A 139 23.89 11.63 -1.36
C SER A 139 24.57 12.03 -2.67
N ALA A 140 25.74 12.69 -2.62
CA ALA A 140 26.50 13.10 -3.80
C ALA A 140 26.91 11.93 -4.71
N ASN A 141 26.84 10.69 -4.20
CA ASN A 141 27.08 9.46 -4.94
C ASN A 141 25.80 8.69 -5.32
N PHE A 142 24.59 9.25 -5.19
CA PHE A 142 23.35 8.52 -5.48
C PHE A 142 23.25 8.04 -6.93
N THR A 143 23.52 8.92 -7.91
CA THR A 143 23.48 8.59 -9.34
C THR A 143 24.60 7.61 -9.74
N VAL A 144 25.76 7.69 -9.06
CA VAL A 144 26.92 6.82 -9.32
C VAL A 144 26.73 5.45 -8.64
N ALA A 145 26.21 5.39 -7.42
CA ALA A 145 25.88 4.15 -6.70
C ALA A 145 24.64 3.43 -7.27
N ALA A 146 23.74 4.14 -7.96
CA ALA A 146 22.61 3.55 -8.68
C ALA A 146 23.05 2.70 -9.88
N VAL A 147 24.19 3.04 -10.50
CA VAL A 147 24.70 2.40 -11.74
C VAL A 147 26.00 1.62 -11.49
N THR A 148 26.78 1.98 -10.47
CA THR A 148 28.12 1.46 -10.17
C THR A 148 28.10 0.81 -8.79
N LYS A 149 28.60 -0.43 -8.67
CA LYS A 149 28.75 -1.09 -7.35
C LYS A 149 29.74 -0.29 -6.50
N LEU A 150 29.23 0.50 -5.56
CA LEU A 150 30.06 1.10 -4.52
C LEU A 150 30.11 0.17 -3.30
N HIS A 151 28.96 -0.14 -2.69
CA HIS A 151 28.86 -0.95 -1.45
C HIS A 151 27.82 -2.09 -1.52
N GLN A 152 26.82 -2.03 -2.42
CA GLN A 152 25.82 -3.07 -2.70
C GLN A 152 25.60 -3.24 -4.21
N GLU A 153 24.90 -4.29 -4.65
CA GLU A 153 24.51 -4.48 -6.06
C GLU A 153 23.65 -3.30 -6.57
N PRO A 154 23.67 -2.98 -7.88
CA PRO A 154 23.00 -1.81 -8.42
C PRO A 154 21.53 -1.77 -8.00
N TRP A 155 21.14 -0.69 -7.30
CA TRP A 155 19.79 -0.57 -6.74
C TRP A 155 18.69 -0.46 -7.80
N ILE A 156 19.00 -0.17 -9.07
CA ILE A 156 18.02 -0.32 -10.17
C ILE A 156 17.57 -1.78 -10.32
N GLY A 157 18.45 -2.76 -10.05
CA GLY A 157 18.20 -4.18 -10.29
C GLY A 157 18.15 -4.51 -11.79
N ARG A 158 18.60 -5.70 -12.19
CA ARG A 158 18.37 -6.22 -13.55
C ARG A 158 17.25 -7.24 -13.48
N LEU A 159 16.27 -7.12 -14.38
CA LEU A 159 15.28 -8.17 -14.58
C LEU A 159 15.91 -9.26 -15.45
N GLU A 160 16.42 -10.30 -14.82
CA GLU A 160 16.85 -11.49 -15.56
C GLU A 160 15.63 -12.24 -16.10
N LEU A 161 15.76 -12.84 -17.29
CA LEU A 161 14.65 -13.49 -17.98
C LEU A 161 14.01 -14.62 -17.14
N GLU A 162 14.81 -15.25 -16.26
CA GLU A 162 14.37 -16.30 -15.33
C GLU A 162 13.45 -15.77 -14.22
N ASP A 163 13.65 -14.52 -13.78
CA ASP A 163 12.84 -13.88 -12.74
C ASP A 163 11.67 -13.06 -13.32
N ALA A 164 11.62 -12.85 -14.65
CA ALA A 164 10.54 -12.15 -15.33
C ALA A 164 9.17 -12.81 -15.08
N GLY A 165 9.12 -14.14 -15.04
CA GLY A 165 7.90 -14.88 -14.70
C GLY A 165 7.37 -14.53 -13.30
N ARG A 166 8.26 -14.52 -12.29
CA ARG A 166 7.92 -14.12 -10.92
C ARG A 166 7.52 -12.65 -10.83
N TRP A 167 8.16 -11.78 -11.60
CA TRP A 167 7.83 -10.36 -11.61
C TRP A 167 6.42 -10.10 -12.16
N VAL A 168 6.07 -10.75 -13.28
CA VAL A 168 4.72 -10.69 -13.85
C VAL A 168 3.69 -11.30 -12.89
N GLU A 169 4.01 -12.44 -12.27
CA GLU A 169 3.14 -13.07 -11.27
C GLU A 169 2.85 -12.13 -10.10
N ASN A 170 3.88 -11.48 -9.54
CA ASN A 170 3.68 -10.56 -8.42
C ASN A 170 2.88 -9.31 -8.82
N ILE A 171 3.10 -8.75 -10.01
CA ILE A 171 2.27 -7.64 -10.50
C ILE A 171 0.83 -8.08 -10.66
N LEU A 172 0.60 -9.24 -11.28
CA LEU A 172 -0.74 -9.75 -11.49
C LEU A 172 -1.44 -10.04 -10.15
N LEU A 173 -0.72 -10.63 -9.20
CA LEU A 173 -1.21 -10.93 -7.86
C LEU A 173 -1.61 -9.64 -7.14
N LEU A 174 -0.77 -8.61 -7.17
CA LEU A 174 -1.06 -7.33 -6.52
C LEU A 174 -2.17 -6.55 -7.22
N THR A 175 -2.20 -6.57 -8.55
CA THR A 175 -3.24 -5.88 -9.32
C THR A 175 -4.60 -6.55 -9.17
N ILE A 176 -4.69 -7.87 -9.28
CA ILE A 176 -5.95 -8.61 -9.09
C ILE A 176 -6.35 -8.61 -7.61
N GLY A 177 -5.41 -8.85 -6.69
CA GLY A 177 -5.67 -8.84 -5.25
C GLY A 177 -6.09 -7.45 -4.74
N GLY A 178 -5.55 -6.38 -5.33
CA GLY A 178 -5.94 -5.00 -5.02
C GLY A 178 -7.38 -4.68 -5.45
N ILE A 179 -7.88 -5.28 -6.53
CA ILE A 179 -9.29 -5.14 -6.93
C ILE A 179 -10.20 -5.80 -5.90
N CYS A 180 -9.81 -6.95 -5.35
CA CYS A 180 -10.59 -7.71 -4.36
C CYS A 180 -10.57 -7.11 -2.93
N HIS A 181 -9.99 -5.93 -2.71
CA HIS A 181 -10.00 -5.33 -1.37
C HIS A 181 -11.37 -4.75 -1.01
N GLN A 182 -11.92 -5.15 0.13
CA GLN A 182 -13.23 -4.68 0.61
C GLN A 182 -13.25 -3.16 0.83
N ALA A 183 -12.17 -2.58 1.36
CA ALA A 183 -12.07 -1.15 1.64
C ALA A 183 -12.19 -0.27 0.38
N PHE A 184 -11.75 -0.78 -0.78
CA PHE A 184 -11.90 -0.09 -2.08
C PHE A 184 -13.38 0.07 -2.42
N TYR A 185 -14.14 -1.03 -2.37
CA TYR A 185 -15.57 -1.01 -2.70
C TYR A 185 -16.38 -0.18 -1.72
N GLN A 186 -16.07 -0.23 -0.42
CA GLN A 186 -16.74 0.61 0.57
C GLN A 186 -16.63 2.11 0.22
N ARG A 187 -15.44 2.57 -0.20
CA ARG A 187 -15.19 3.97 -0.56
C ARG A 187 -15.83 4.35 -1.90
N VAL A 188 -15.75 3.48 -2.89
CA VAL A 188 -16.38 3.68 -4.22
C VAL A 188 -17.90 3.71 -4.13
N LEU A 189 -18.50 2.86 -3.30
CA LEU A 189 -19.95 2.78 -3.14
C LEU A 189 -20.50 3.94 -2.32
N SER A 190 -19.68 4.51 -1.42
CA SER A 190 -20.04 5.70 -0.62
C SER A 190 -20.11 7.00 -1.42
N THR A 191 -19.70 7.04 -2.70
CA THR A 191 -19.81 8.25 -3.52
C THR A 191 -21.25 8.47 -4.01
N ALA A 192 -21.61 9.74 -4.26
CA ALA A 192 -22.95 10.08 -4.73
C ALA A 192 -23.25 9.58 -6.16
N THR A 193 -22.26 9.61 -7.05
CA THR A 193 -22.41 9.18 -8.46
C THR A 193 -21.30 8.23 -8.90
N ASP A 194 -21.61 7.46 -9.94
CA ASP A 194 -20.67 6.58 -10.65
C ASP A 194 -19.56 7.36 -11.36
N ALA A 195 -19.87 8.54 -11.91
CA ALA A 195 -18.88 9.44 -12.48
C ALA A 195 -17.87 9.92 -11.42
N HIS A 196 -18.36 10.36 -10.25
CA HIS A 196 -17.49 10.76 -9.15
C HIS A 196 -16.62 9.61 -8.63
N ALA A 197 -17.18 8.41 -8.48
CA ALA A 197 -16.42 7.22 -8.10
C ALA A 197 -15.27 6.92 -9.07
N LYS A 198 -15.50 7.03 -10.38
CA LYS A 198 -14.45 6.81 -11.38
C LYS A 198 -13.36 7.87 -11.32
N ILE A 199 -13.76 9.14 -11.21
CA ILE A 199 -12.82 10.26 -11.13
C ILE A 199 -11.93 10.12 -9.89
N THR A 200 -12.49 9.78 -8.73
CA THR A 200 -11.69 9.57 -7.51
C THR A 200 -10.75 8.38 -7.62
N CYS A 201 -11.15 7.31 -8.30
CA CYS A 201 -10.26 6.18 -8.57
C CYS A 201 -9.11 6.55 -9.52
N TYR A 202 -9.36 7.30 -10.60
CA TYR A 202 -8.31 7.75 -11.51
C TYR A 202 -7.37 8.76 -10.85
N ALA A 203 -7.91 9.68 -10.05
CA ALA A 203 -7.10 10.61 -9.26
C ALA A 203 -6.22 9.86 -8.25
N ALA A 204 -6.77 8.87 -7.55
CA ALA A 204 -6.01 8.01 -6.63
C ALA A 204 -4.94 7.21 -7.37
N ALA A 205 -5.24 6.66 -8.55
CA ALA A 205 -4.29 5.92 -9.36
C ALA A 205 -3.09 6.78 -9.81
N ALA A 206 -3.32 8.06 -10.11
CA ALA A 206 -2.24 9.02 -10.41
C ALA A 206 -1.46 9.45 -9.16
N PHE A 207 -2.13 9.52 -8.00
CA PHE A 207 -1.51 9.94 -6.73
C PHE A 207 -0.66 8.85 -6.07
N CYS A 208 -1.05 7.58 -6.19
CA CYS A 208 -0.29 6.44 -5.67
C CYS A 208 1.20 6.40 -6.05
N PRO A 209 1.61 6.57 -7.33
CA PRO A 209 3.02 6.57 -7.69
C PRO A 209 3.73 7.82 -7.19
N ILE A 210 3.06 8.97 -7.16
CA ILE A 210 3.60 10.24 -6.64
C ILE A 210 3.97 10.10 -5.17
N LEU A 211 3.14 9.43 -4.36
CA LEU A 211 3.46 9.10 -2.97
C LEU A 211 4.52 8.02 -2.82
N GLY A 212 4.60 7.08 -3.77
CA GLY A 212 5.61 6.03 -3.76
C GLY A 212 7.03 6.55 -4.03
N ILE A 213 7.18 7.62 -4.82
CA ILE A 213 8.49 8.16 -5.23
C ILE A 213 9.38 8.54 -4.02
N PRO A 214 8.92 9.36 -3.05
CA PRO A 214 9.74 9.68 -1.88
C PRO A 214 10.17 8.44 -1.07
N SER A 215 9.26 7.49 -0.81
CA SER A 215 9.58 6.29 -0.04
C SER A 215 10.62 5.42 -0.75
N ILE A 216 10.52 5.34 -2.08
CA ILE A 216 11.50 4.68 -2.94
C ILE A 216 12.87 5.37 -2.82
N LEU A 217 12.93 6.70 -2.93
CA LEU A 217 14.18 7.47 -2.81
C LEU A 217 14.81 7.34 -1.42
N ILE A 218 14.01 7.38 -0.36
CA ILE A 218 14.50 7.21 1.02
C ILE A 218 15.08 5.81 1.21
N GLY A 219 14.38 4.77 0.75
CA GLY A 219 14.87 3.38 0.81
C GLY A 219 16.17 3.20 0.01
N ALA A 220 16.28 3.88 -1.12
CA ALA A 220 17.49 3.88 -1.96
C ALA A 220 18.71 4.47 -1.26
N VAL A 221 18.53 5.62 -0.60
CA VAL A 221 19.62 6.28 0.11
C VAL A 221 20.00 5.50 1.37
N ALA A 222 19.01 4.95 2.09
CA ALA A 222 19.27 4.06 3.21
C ALA A 222 20.12 2.84 2.76
N ALA A 223 19.80 2.25 1.61
CA ALA A 223 20.58 1.15 1.03
C ALA A 223 22.02 1.54 0.67
N SER A 224 22.23 2.74 0.10
CA SER A 224 23.56 3.19 -0.32
C SER A 224 24.48 3.58 0.84
N THR A 225 23.90 3.94 1.99
CA THR A 225 24.68 4.45 3.14
C THR A 225 25.25 3.33 4.01
N GLY A 226 24.90 2.06 3.75
CA GLY A 226 25.58 0.90 4.34
C GLY A 226 25.64 0.90 5.88
N THR A 227 24.65 1.49 6.55
CA THR A 227 24.57 1.43 8.01
C THR A 227 24.05 0.06 8.40
N HIS A 228 24.97 -0.81 8.82
CA HIS A 228 24.67 -1.93 9.70
C HIS A 228 23.93 -1.39 10.92
N ILE A 229 22.64 -1.70 11.02
CA ILE A 229 21.90 -1.71 12.28
C ILE A 229 21.76 -3.18 12.67
#